data_AF-A0A9P4DQJ9-F1
#
_entry.id   AF-A0A9P4DQJ9-F1
#
_cell.length_a   1.000
_cell.length_b   1.000
_cell.length_c   1.000
_cell.angle_alpha   90.00
_cell.angle_beta   90.00
_cell.angle_gamma   90.00
#
_symmetry.space_group_name_H-M   'P 1'
#
loop_
_entity.id
_entity.type
_entity.pdbx_description
1 polymer ?
#
loop_
_entity_poly.entity_id
_entity_poly.type
_entity_poly.pdbx_seq_one_letter_code
_entity_poly.pdbx_strand_id
1 'polypeptide(L)' 'MNNNRRKQLQAIREELQDIYERLDILCDEEWAAYDNLPEPFQDSERGEKMQSAISTLESVRDQVSEAADEIGEIWE' A
#
# COMPACT_ATOMS: atom_id res chain seq x y z
N MET A 1 4.59 16.62 23.96
CA MET A 1 4.18 17.26 22.69
C MET A 1 3.02 18.24 22.95
N ASN A 2 2.92 19.37 22.25
CA ASN A 2 1.76 20.28 22.40
C ASN A 2 0.60 19.80 21.52
N ASN A 3 -0.64 20.04 21.94
CA ASN A 3 -1.88 19.66 21.26
C ASN A 3 -1.92 20.02 19.77
N ASN A 4 -1.34 21.14 19.34
CA ASN A 4 -1.32 21.49 17.91
C ASN A 4 -0.50 20.48 17.08
N ARG A 5 0.71 20.13 17.53
CA ARG A 5 1.57 19.14 16.86
C ARG A 5 0.94 17.74 16.88
N ARG A 6 0.26 17.36 17.97
CA ARG A 6 -0.50 16.11 18.04
C ARG A 6 -1.61 16.03 16.99
N LYS A 7 -2.37 17.12 16.79
CA LYS A 7 -3.43 17.16 15.77
C LYS A 7 -2.87 17.04 14.35
N GLN A 8 -1.72 17.65 14.07
CA GLN A 8 -1.08 17.52 12.77
C GLN A 8 -0.62 16.09 12.50
N LEU A 9 0.00 15.43 13.48
CA LEU A 9 0.41 14.03 13.34
C LEU A 9 -0.78 13.08 13.21
N GLN A 10 -1.86 13.33 13.94
CA GLN A 10 -3.12 12.58 13.78
C GLN A 10 -3.68 12.69 12.36
N ALA A 11 -3.70 13.90 11.78
CA ALA A 11 -4.15 14.10 10.40
C ALA A 11 -3.25 13.37 9.40
N ILE A 12 -1.92 13.43 9.57
CA ILE A 12 -0.98 12.68 8.71
C ILE A 12 -1.24 11.18 8.82
N ARG A 13 -1.49 10.65 10.02
CA ARG A 13 -1.84 9.23 10.21
C ARG A 13 -3.11 8.85 9.46
N GLU A 14 -4.16 9.66 9.56
CA GLU A 14 -5.43 9.44 8.84
C GLU A 14 -5.20 9.47 7.32
N GLU A 15 -4.41 10.42 6.81
CA GLU A 15 -4.04 10.47 5.39
C GLU A 15 -3.26 9.22 4.94
N LEU A 16 -2.36 8.69 5.77
CA LEU A 16 -1.65 7.44 5.47
C LEU A 16 -2.59 6.23 5.45
N GLN A 17 -3.58 6.18 6.33
CA GLN A 17 -4.60 5.13 6.32
C GLN A 17 -5.46 5.18 5.05
N ASP A 18 -5.87 6.38 4.63
CA ASP A 18 -6.59 6.58 3.36
C ASP A 18 -5.74 6.16 2.15
N ILE A 19 -4.43 6.44 2.18
CA ILE A 19 -3.49 5.99 1.14
C ILE A 19 -3.36 4.47 1.16
N TYR A 20 -3.24 3.84 2.33
CA TYR A 20 -3.19 2.39 2.48
C TYR A 20 -4.40 1.72 1.82
N GLU A 21 -5.62 2.17 2.14
CA GLU A 21 -6.85 1.61 1.57
C GLU A 21 -6.86 1.71 0.04
N ARG A 22 -6.39 2.84 -0.51
CA ARG A 22 -6.29 3.03 -1.96
C ARG A 22 -5.24 2.12 -2.61
N LEU A 23 -4.11 1.90 -1.93
CA LEU A 23 -3.06 0.99 -2.40
C LEU A 23 -3.56 -0.47 -2.36
N ASP A 24 -4.31 -0.84 -1.34
CA ASP A 24 -4.89 -2.19 -1.20
C ASP A 24 -5.88 -2.50 -2.32
N ILE A 25 -6.79 -1.57 -2.63
CA ILE A 25 -7.73 -1.69 -3.76
C ILE A 25 -6.97 -1.85 -5.08
N LEU A 26 -5.93 -1.02 -5.33
CA LEU A 26 -5.14 -1.14 -6.55
C LEU A 26 -4.37 -2.45 -6.63
N CYS A 27 -3.92 -2.99 -5.49
CA CYS A 27 -3.23 -4.27 -5.43
C CYS A 27 -4.17 -5.41 -5.86
N ASP A 28 -5.41 -5.41 -5.36
CA ASP A 28 -6.44 -6.36 -5.77
C ASP A 28 -6.76 -6.23 -7.26
N GLU A 29 -6.87 -5.00 -7.78
CA GLU A 29 -7.09 -4.74 -9.20
C GLU A 29 -5.95 -5.28 -10.08
N GLU A 30 -4.69 -5.11 -9.67
CA GLU A 30 -3.53 -5.61 -10.40
C GLU A 30 -3.41 -7.14 -10.34
N TRP A 31 -3.70 -7.76 -9.20
CA TRP A 31 -3.80 -9.23 -9.11
C TRP A 31 -4.91 -9.77 -9.99
N ALA A 32 -6.10 -9.15 -9.98
CA ALA A 32 -7.19 -9.53 -10.87
C ALA A 32 -6.81 -9.34 -12.35
N ALA A 33 -6.05 -8.29 -12.70
CA ALA A 33 -5.56 -8.09 -14.06
C ALA A 33 -4.56 -9.17 -14.48
N TYR A 34 -3.67 -9.59 -13.57
CA TYR A 34 -2.73 -10.68 -13.79
C TYR A 34 -3.44 -12.03 -13.96
N ASP A 35 -4.36 -12.38 -13.06
CA ASP A 35 -5.12 -13.63 -13.09
C ASP A 35 -5.99 -13.77 -14.36
N ASN A 36 -6.48 -12.65 -14.88
CA ASN A 36 -7.23 -12.61 -16.13
C ASN A 36 -6.36 -12.71 -17.40
N LEU A 37 -5.02 -12.70 -17.28
CA LEU A 37 -4.16 -12.97 -18.44
C LEU A 37 -4.30 -14.43 -18.88
N PRO A 38 -4.24 -14.71 -20.19
CA PRO A 38 -4.08 -16.09 -20.66
C PRO A 38 -2.78 -16.69 -20.11
N GLU A 39 -2.81 -17.97 -19.72
CA GLU A 39 -1.66 -18.73 -19.16
C GLU A 39 -0.32 -18.50 -19.88
N PRO A 40 -0.23 -18.52 -21.22
CA PRO A 40 1.04 -18.27 -21.91
C PRO A 40 1.65 -16.88 -21.65
N PHE A 41 0.84 -15.90 -21.25
CA PHE A 41 1.29 -14.55 -20.90
C PHE A 41 1.60 -14.40 -19.41
N GLN A 42 1.01 -15.24 -18.54
CA GLN A 42 1.33 -15.26 -17.11
C GLN A 42 2.79 -15.70 -16.89
N ASP A 43 3.23 -16.74 -17.59
CA ASP A 43 4.62 -17.25 -17.54
C ASP A 43 5.59 -16.47 -18.46
N SER A 44 5.13 -15.39 -19.09
CA SER A 44 5.98 -14.59 -19.97
C SER A 44 6.69 -13.49 -19.20
N GLU A 45 7.70 -12.86 -19.84
CA GLU A 45 8.36 -11.66 -19.31
C GLU A 45 7.35 -10.56 -18.92
N ARG A 46 6.20 -10.50 -19.60
CA ARG A 46 5.14 -9.56 -19.24
C ARG A 46 4.49 -9.91 -17.90
N GLY A 47 4.17 -11.17 -17.66
CA GLY A 47 3.59 -11.64 -16.41
C GLY A 47 4.56 -11.49 -15.24
N GLU A 48 5.84 -11.81 -15.44
CA GLU A 48 6.90 -11.57 -14.45
C GLU A 48 7.02 -10.08 -14.08
N LYS A 49 6.95 -9.17 -15.05
CA LYS A 49 6.95 -7.72 -14.79
C LYS A 49 5.74 -7.26 -14.00
N MET A 50 4.56 -7.82 -14.29
CA MET A 50 3.34 -7.52 -13.54
C MET A 50 3.46 -8.00 -12.10
N GLN A 51 3.87 -9.26 -11.87
CA GLN A 51 4.10 -9.80 -10.53
C GLN A 51 5.13 -8.96 -9.76
N SER A 52 6.24 -8.56 -10.39
CA SER A 52 7.24 -7.70 -9.74
C SER A 52 6.69 -6.32 -9.37
N ALA A 53 5.83 -5.74 -10.21
CA ALA A 53 5.16 -4.48 -9.92
C ALA A 53 4.18 -4.63 -8.74
N ILE A 54 3.41 -5.72 -8.72
CA ILE A 54 2.48 -6.04 -7.63
C ILE A 54 3.23 -6.24 -6.31
N SER A 55 4.31 -7.04 -6.29
CA SER A 55 5.13 -7.21 -5.08
C SER A 55 5.73 -5.90 -4.58
N THR A 56 6.07 -4.98 -5.48
CA THR A 56 6.53 -3.64 -5.09
C THR A 56 5.39 -2.83 -4.47
N LEU A 57 4.19 -2.91 -5.05
CA LEU A 57 2.99 -2.24 -4.54
C LEU A 57 2.60 -2.75 -3.14
N GLU A 58 2.61 -4.06 -2.92
CA GLU A 58 2.36 -4.69 -1.62
C GLU A 58 3.37 -4.20 -0.57
N SER A 59 4.66 -4.18 -0.91
CA SER A 59 5.71 -3.67 -0.03
C SER A 59 5.49 -2.20 0.36
N VAL A 60 5.12 -1.35 -0.62
CA VAL A 60 4.82 0.06 -0.35
C VAL A 60 3.56 0.21 0.51
N ARG A 61 2.51 -0.57 0.24
CA ARG A 61 1.27 -0.59 1.03
C ARG A 61 1.59 -0.92 2.49
N ASP A 62 2.37 -1.96 2.72
CA ASP A 62 2.71 -2.43 4.07
C ASP A 62 3.56 -1.38 4.82
N GLN A 63 4.51 -0.73 4.14
CA GLN A 63 5.30 0.37 4.71
C GLN A 63 4.44 1.60 5.08
N VAL A 64 3.40 1.89 4.28
CA VAL A 64 2.46 2.99 4.60
C VAL A 64 1.66 2.65 5.86
N SER A 65 1.20 1.41 6.00
CA SER A 65 0.51 0.95 7.22
C SER A 65 1.43 1.06 8.44
N GLU A 66 2.65 0.55 8.33
CA GLU A 66 3.65 0.60 9.40
C GLU A 66 3.92 2.05 9.83
N ALA A 67 4.13 2.97 8.88
CA ALA A 67 4.33 4.39 9.17
C ALA A 67 3.11 5.02 9.88
N ALA A 68 1.89 4.64 9.52
CA ALA A 68 0.67 5.12 10.17
C ALA A 68 0.56 4.65 11.63
N ASP A 69 0.94 3.39 11.89
CA ASP A 69 0.95 2.78 13.22
C ASP A 69 2.05 3.39 14.10
N GLU A 70 3.29 3.51 13.58
CA GLU A 70 4.41 4.16 14.26
C GLU A 70 4.07 5.60 14.68
N ILE A 71 3.37 6.35 13.83
CA ILE A 71 2.90 7.69 14.19
C ILE A 71 1.94 7.64 15.39
N GLY A 72 1.02 6.66 15.44
CA GLY A 72 0.10 6.47 16.56
C GLY A 72 0.81 6.21 17.89
N GLU A 73 1.94 5.51 17.87
CA GLU A 73 2.73 5.15 19.04
C GLU A 73 3.56 6.31 19.64
N ILE A 74 3.84 7.38 18.88
CA ILE A 74 4.70 8.51 19.32
C ILE A 74 4.19 9.16 20.63
N TRP A 75 2.92 8.99 20.98
CA TRP A 75 2.30 9.62 22.14
C TRP A 75 1.42 8.70 22.99
N GLU A 76 1.48 7.38 22.79
CA GLU A 76 1.13 6.42 23.86
C GLU A 76 2.10 6.55 25.04
#